data_AF-A0A975SD20-F1
#
_entry.id   AF-A0A975SD20-F1
#
_cell.length_a   1.000
_cell.length_b   1.000
_cell.length_c   1.000
_cell.angle_alpha   90.00
_cell.angle_beta   90.00
_cell.angle_gamma   90.00
#
_symmetry.space_group_name_H-M   'P 1'
#
loop_
_entity.id
_entity.type
_entity.pdbx_description
1 polymer ?
#
loop_
_entity_poly.entity_id
_entity_poly.type
_entity_poly.pdbx_seq_one_letter_code
_entity_poly.pdbx_strand_id
1 'polypeptide(L)'
;MLTACALWWAKQSAQTKASSQQLLDDSLDEQTRETLTSWAEQMQSIEAEASSSQNFLQELNEAHGKHHMHACTWTSSQAFISQARTVLQAYQEQKSSRLITAGYLDLSGNVWGALIQGDDAWVDVVMVSDASHEQTVLTSVRVLRLWGTS
;
A
#
# COMPACT_ATOMS: atom_id res chain seq x y z
N MET A 1 13.03 -31.82 -14.56
CA MET A 1 13.82 -30.71 -15.15
C MET A 1 13.18 -29.33 -14.95
N LEU A 2 11.91 -29.20 -14.55
CA LEU A 2 11.25 -27.89 -14.34
C LEU A 2 11.56 -27.19 -13.00
N THR A 3 12.10 -27.92 -12.02
CA THR A 3 12.42 -27.38 -10.68
C THR A 3 13.70 -26.52 -10.66
N ALA A 4 14.63 -26.76 -11.58
CA ALA A 4 15.91 -26.03 -11.63
C ALA A 4 15.76 -24.62 -12.24
N CYS A 5 14.85 -24.44 -13.21
CA CYS A 5 14.61 -23.13 -13.84
C CYS A 5 13.89 -22.15 -12.91
N ALA A 6 12.94 -22.62 -12.08
CA ALA A 6 12.22 -21.78 -11.12
C ALA A 6 13.15 -21.28 -9.99
N LEU A 7 14.03 -22.14 -9.48
CA LEU A 7 15.05 -21.77 -8.49
C LEU A 7 16.09 -20.81 -9.06
N TRP A 8 16.47 -20.97 -10.33
CA TRP A 8 17.39 -20.04 -11.01
C TRP A 8 16.76 -18.66 -11.22
N TRP A 9 15.47 -18.59 -11.57
CA TRP A 9 14.75 -17.33 -11.75
C TRP A 9 14.49 -16.60 -10.43
N ALA A 10 14.11 -17.32 -9.36
CA ALA A 10 13.94 -16.75 -8.03
C ALA A 10 15.29 -16.23 -7.46
N LYS A 11 16.38 -16.96 -7.71
CA LYS A 11 17.73 -16.53 -7.30
C LYS A 11 18.20 -15.32 -8.11
N GLN A 12 17.98 -15.31 -9.43
CA GLN A 12 18.36 -14.19 -10.28
C GLN A 12 17.54 -12.93 -9.98
N SER A 13 16.22 -13.04 -9.80
CA SER A 13 15.36 -11.92 -9.42
C SER A 13 15.66 -11.35 -8.03
N ALA A 14 15.98 -12.20 -7.04
CA ALA A 14 16.45 -11.76 -5.73
C ALA A 14 17.83 -11.07 -5.83
N GLN A 15 18.71 -11.56 -6.69
CA GLN A 15 20.05 -11.02 -6.87
C GLN A 15 20.05 -9.70 -7.66
N THR A 16 19.14 -9.53 -8.63
CA THR A 16 18.91 -8.26 -9.33
C THR A 16 18.24 -7.24 -8.42
N LYS A 17 17.25 -7.63 -7.59
CA LYS A 17 16.68 -6.76 -6.55
C LYS A 17 17.75 -6.32 -5.55
N ALA A 18 18.55 -7.25 -5.02
CA ALA A 18 19.63 -6.95 -4.10
C ALA A 18 20.70 -6.04 -4.71
N SER A 19 21.08 -6.27 -5.97
CA SER A 19 22.07 -5.44 -6.67
C SER A 19 21.55 -4.02 -6.96
N SER A 20 20.27 -3.87 -7.31
CA SER A 20 19.64 -2.56 -7.51
C SER A 20 19.41 -1.81 -6.19
N GLN A 21 19.08 -2.52 -5.11
CA GLN A 21 19.00 -1.93 -3.77
C GLN A 21 20.38 -1.42 -3.31
N GLN A 22 21.42 -2.21 -3.54
CA GLN A 22 22.80 -1.90 -3.15
C GLN A 22 23.38 -0.71 -3.96
N LEU A 23 23.04 -0.60 -5.25
CA LEU A 23 23.43 0.55 -6.08
C LEU A 23 22.72 1.86 -5.69
N LEU A 24 21.51 1.78 -5.14
CA LEU A 24 20.78 2.94 -4.62
C LEU A 24 21.34 3.37 -3.26
N ASP A 25 21.67 2.42 -2.38
CA ASP A 25 22.29 2.65 -1.06
C ASP A 25 23.66 3.34 -1.17
N ASP A 26 24.49 2.97 -2.14
CA ASP A 26 25.84 3.57 -2.33
C ASP A 26 25.80 5.04 -2.81
N SER A 27 24.65 5.53 -3.28
CA SER A 27 24.51 6.90 -3.84
C SER A 27 23.98 7.94 -2.85
N LEU A 28 23.42 7.49 -1.72
CA LEU A 28 22.81 8.35 -0.72
C LEU A 28 23.85 8.73 0.33
N ASP A 29 23.89 10.00 0.71
CA ASP A 29 24.68 10.39 1.87
C ASP A 29 24.06 9.80 3.17
N GLU A 30 24.90 9.67 4.19
CA GLU A 30 24.55 9.02 5.45
C GLU A 30 23.33 9.69 6.12
N GLN A 31 23.23 11.01 6.03
CA GLN A 31 22.12 11.77 6.62
C GLN A 31 20.80 11.49 5.90
N THR A 32 20.82 11.39 4.57
CA THR A 32 19.65 11.05 3.75
C THR A 32 19.23 9.61 4.01
N ARG A 33 20.19 8.68 4.17
CA ARG A 33 19.94 7.28 4.48
C ARG A 33 19.31 7.10 5.87
N GLU A 34 19.82 7.79 6.89
CA GLU A 34 19.24 7.80 8.23
C GLU A 34 17.82 8.40 8.24
N THR A 35 17.62 9.49 7.50
CA THR A 35 16.30 10.15 7.40
C THR A 35 15.29 9.23 6.72
N LEU A 36 15.64 8.60 5.60
CA LEU A 36 14.77 7.67 4.89
C LEU A 36 14.48 6.41 5.70
N THR A 37 15.49 5.90 6.44
CA THR A 37 15.32 4.74 7.32
C THR A 37 14.37 5.08 8.46
N SER A 38 14.59 6.22 9.12
CA SER A 38 13.70 6.71 10.18
C SER A 38 12.27 6.92 9.69
N TRP A 39 12.08 7.48 8.49
CA TRP A 39 10.75 7.64 7.90
C TRP A 39 10.13 6.29 7.54
N ALA A 40 10.90 5.35 6.98
CA ALA A 40 10.41 4.02 6.65
C ALA A 40 10.01 3.24 7.90
N GLU A 41 10.81 3.31 8.97
CA GLU A 41 10.51 2.75 10.28
C GLU A 41 9.25 3.39 10.88
N GLN A 42 9.12 4.71 10.80
CA GLN A 42 7.94 5.43 11.28
C GLN A 42 6.69 5.07 10.46
N MET A 43 6.80 4.85 9.15
CA MET A 43 5.69 4.40 8.30
C MET A 43 5.33 2.92 8.52
N GLN A 44 6.30 2.10 8.92
CA GLN A 44 6.08 0.71 9.36
C GLN A 44 5.50 0.63 10.78
N SER A 45 5.86 1.57 11.66
CA SER A 45 5.35 1.65 13.03
C SER A 45 3.90 2.13 13.09
N ILE A 46 3.35 2.65 11.99
CA ILE A 46 1.90 2.85 11.87
C ILE A 46 1.26 1.47 11.79
N GLU A 47 0.92 0.92 12.95
CA GLU A 47 0.14 -0.30 13.08
C GLU A 47 -1.18 -0.08 12.34
N ALA A 48 -1.33 -0.80 11.22
CA ALA A 48 -2.57 -0.80 10.49
C ALA A 48 -3.53 -1.74 11.21
N GLU A 49 -4.68 -1.22 11.64
CA GLU A 49 -5.70 -2.00 12.30
C GLU A 49 -6.37 -2.95 11.28
N ALA A 50 -6.66 -4.18 11.71
CA ALA A 50 -7.30 -5.16 10.85
C ALA A 50 -8.74 -4.72 10.53
N SER A 51 -9.10 -4.71 9.25
CA SER A 51 -10.39 -4.24 8.76
C SER A 51 -10.95 -5.15 7.66
N SER A 52 -11.91 -4.66 6.88
CA SER A 52 -12.46 -5.30 5.70
C SER A 52 -12.91 -4.28 4.65
N SER A 53 -13.10 -4.74 3.42
CA SER A 53 -13.62 -3.91 2.32
C SER A 53 -14.99 -3.28 2.61
N GLN A 54 -15.76 -3.81 3.57
CA GLN A 54 -17.09 -3.32 3.94
C GLN A 54 -17.04 -2.25 5.05
N ASN A 55 -16.06 -2.32 5.95
CA ASN A 55 -16.05 -1.52 7.18
C ASN A 55 -15.00 -0.41 7.17
N PHE A 56 -13.95 -0.51 6.35
CA PHE A 56 -12.77 0.36 6.46
C PHE A 56 -13.10 1.86 6.43
N LEU A 57 -14.03 2.31 5.59
CA LEU A 57 -14.42 3.73 5.55
C LEU A 57 -15.12 4.18 6.82
N GLN A 58 -15.98 3.34 7.40
CA GLN A 58 -16.64 3.65 8.66
C GLN A 58 -15.61 3.80 9.77
N GLU A 59 -14.69 2.85 9.89
CA GLU A 59 -13.61 2.86 10.89
C GLU A 59 -12.70 4.08 10.73
N LEU A 60 -12.28 4.40 9.49
CA LEU A 60 -11.51 5.61 9.18
C LEU A 60 -12.26 6.90 9.54
N ASN A 61 -13.59 6.95 9.33
CA ASN A 61 -14.41 8.10 9.71
C ASN A 61 -14.52 8.23 11.24
N GLU A 62 -14.65 7.12 11.97
CA GLU A 62 -14.74 7.09 13.43
C GLU A 62 -13.42 7.43 14.13
N ALA A 63 -12.30 7.29 13.43
CA ALA A 63 -10.98 7.71 13.91
C ALA A 63 -10.74 9.23 13.83
N HIS A 64 -11.59 9.97 13.10
CA HIS A 64 -11.49 11.43 12.98
C HIS A 64 -11.53 12.10 14.36
N GLY A 65 -10.60 13.03 14.60
CA GLY A 65 -10.48 13.76 15.87
C GLY A 65 -9.79 12.97 17.00
N LYS A 66 -9.50 11.69 16.82
CA LYS A 66 -8.74 10.87 17.79
C LYS A 66 -7.25 10.82 17.45
N HIS A 67 -6.94 10.80 16.15
CA HIS A 67 -5.58 10.72 15.63
C HIS A 67 -5.41 11.67 14.45
N HIS A 68 -4.19 12.18 14.23
CA HIS A 68 -3.84 12.92 13.01
C HIS A 68 -3.66 12.00 11.81
N MET A 69 -3.57 10.70 12.06
CA MET A 69 -3.37 9.66 11.06
C MET A 69 -3.95 8.35 11.57
N HIS A 70 -4.56 7.57 10.69
CA HIS A 70 -5.09 6.25 11.02
C HIS A 70 -4.91 5.31 9.83
N ALA A 71 -4.52 4.08 10.08
CA ALA A 71 -4.30 3.09 9.03
C ALA A 71 -5.11 1.84 9.29
N CYS A 72 -5.66 1.26 8.22
CA CYS A 72 -6.29 -0.04 8.27
C CYS A 72 -5.74 -0.95 7.17
N THR A 73 -5.84 -2.26 7.39
CA THR A 73 -5.37 -3.27 6.46
C THR A 73 -6.26 -4.50 6.44
N TRP A 74 -6.37 -5.15 5.28
CA TRP A 74 -7.00 -6.45 5.17
C TRP A 74 -6.38 -7.27 4.05
N THR A 75 -6.66 -8.58 4.09
CA THR A 75 -6.32 -9.51 3.02
C THR A 75 -7.58 -10.08 2.39
N SER A 76 -7.54 -10.36 1.09
CA SER A 76 -8.67 -10.90 0.33
C SER A 76 -8.20 -12.00 -0.61
N SER A 77 -9.02 -13.03 -0.79
CA SER A 77 -8.83 -14.07 -1.81
C SER A 77 -9.31 -13.64 -3.19
N GLN A 78 -9.85 -12.43 -3.32
CA GLN A 78 -10.21 -11.86 -4.62
C GLN A 78 -8.97 -11.39 -5.38
N ALA A 79 -9.08 -11.40 -6.71
CA ALA A 79 -8.04 -10.88 -7.58
C ALA A 79 -7.75 -9.41 -7.29
N PHE A 80 -6.48 -9.04 -7.44
CA PHE A 80 -5.93 -7.71 -7.21
C PHE A 80 -6.78 -6.57 -7.83
N ILE A 81 -7.14 -6.70 -9.11
CA ILE A 81 -7.95 -5.68 -9.83
C ILE A 81 -9.35 -5.55 -9.24
N SER A 82 -9.94 -6.66 -8.80
CA SER A 82 -11.26 -6.66 -8.18
C SER A 82 -11.23 -5.90 -6.85
N GLN A 83 -10.18 -6.08 -6.04
CA GLN A 83 -10.03 -5.34 -4.79
C GLN A 83 -9.82 -3.84 -5.00
N ALA A 84 -8.96 -3.43 -5.94
CA ALA A 84 -8.80 -2.02 -6.29
C ALA A 84 -10.12 -1.37 -6.71
N ARG A 85 -10.93 -2.08 -7.52
CA ARG A 85 -12.27 -1.62 -7.91
C ARG A 85 -13.21 -1.50 -6.73
N THR A 86 -13.26 -2.51 -5.85
CA THR A 86 -14.10 -2.50 -4.65
C THR A 86 -13.80 -1.31 -3.77
N VAL A 87 -12.51 -0.99 -3.54
CA VAL A 87 -12.11 0.18 -2.75
C VAL A 87 -12.59 1.48 -3.40
N LEU A 88 -12.34 1.66 -4.70
CA LEU A 88 -12.79 2.87 -5.40
C LEU A 88 -14.31 3.02 -5.41
N GLN A 89 -15.04 1.92 -5.54
CA GLN A 89 -16.50 1.94 -5.49
C GLN A 89 -17.01 2.40 -4.12
N ALA A 90 -16.39 1.94 -3.02
CA ALA A 90 -16.75 2.38 -1.67
C ALA A 90 -16.58 3.90 -1.50
N TYR A 91 -15.49 4.48 -2.01
CA TYR A 91 -15.30 5.94 -2.00
C TYR A 91 -16.31 6.70 -2.86
N GLN A 92 -16.67 6.15 -4.03
CA GLN A 92 -17.69 6.75 -4.91
C GLN A 92 -19.07 6.79 -4.24
N GLU A 93 -19.41 5.78 -3.45
CA GLU A 93 -20.69 5.70 -2.73
C GLU A 93 -20.79 6.72 -1.58
N GLN A 94 -19.67 7.09 -0.95
CA GLN A 94 -19.65 8.06 0.16
C GLN A 94 -19.98 9.51 -0.26
N LYS A 95 -19.79 9.87 -1.55
CA LYS A 95 -20.03 11.20 -2.15
C LYS A 95 -19.27 12.40 -1.55
N SER A 96 -18.64 12.27 -0.39
CA SER A 96 -17.83 13.30 0.29
C SER A 96 -16.32 13.15 0.02
N SER A 97 -15.96 12.57 -1.12
CA SER A 97 -14.57 12.33 -1.49
C SER A 97 -14.35 12.40 -3.00
N ARG A 98 -13.11 12.68 -3.40
CA ARG A 98 -12.67 12.83 -4.78
C ARG A 98 -11.39 12.04 -4.99
N LEU A 99 -11.39 11.19 -6.02
CA LEU A 99 -10.16 10.57 -6.52
C LEU A 99 -9.27 11.64 -7.17
N ILE A 100 -8.05 11.79 -6.67
CA ILE A 100 -7.04 12.72 -7.21
C ILE A 100 -6.22 12.04 -8.30
N THR A 101 -5.69 10.86 -8.00
CA THR A 101 -4.91 10.05 -8.94
C THR A 101 -4.95 8.58 -8.56
N ALA A 102 -4.73 7.71 -9.54
CA ALA A 102 -4.57 6.29 -9.32
C ALA A 102 -3.67 5.66 -10.38
N GLY A 103 -2.92 4.62 -10.02
CA GLY A 103 -2.03 3.95 -10.96
C GLY A 103 -1.19 2.85 -10.34
N TYR A 104 -0.47 2.12 -11.19
CA TYR A 104 0.50 1.14 -10.75
C TYR A 104 1.72 1.83 -10.15
N LEU A 105 2.17 1.34 -8.99
CA LEU A 105 3.34 1.85 -8.28
C LEU A 105 4.61 1.08 -8.61
N ASP A 106 4.48 -0.09 -9.24
CA ASP A 106 5.61 -0.85 -9.77
C ASP A 106 5.42 -1.21 -11.25
N LEU A 107 6.53 -1.51 -11.92
CA LEU A 107 6.56 -1.86 -13.34
C LEU A 107 6.06 -3.28 -13.64
N SER A 108 6.04 -4.15 -12.63
CA SER A 108 5.56 -5.52 -12.75
C SER A 108 4.03 -5.60 -12.75
N GLY A 109 3.35 -4.52 -12.33
CA GLY A 109 1.91 -4.45 -12.16
C GLY A 109 1.39 -5.10 -10.87
N ASN A 110 2.26 -5.33 -9.87
CA ASN A 110 1.88 -6.05 -8.65
C ASN A 110 1.34 -5.13 -7.54
N VAL A 111 1.62 -3.83 -7.63
CA VAL A 111 1.17 -2.83 -6.65
C VAL A 111 0.44 -1.71 -7.38
N TRP A 112 -0.74 -1.37 -6.88
CA TRP A 112 -1.55 -0.25 -7.35
C TRP A 112 -1.84 0.67 -6.17
N GLY A 113 -1.86 1.97 -6.43
CA GLY A 113 -2.18 2.97 -5.43
C GLY A 113 -3.17 4.01 -5.94
N ALA A 114 -3.82 4.65 -4.98
CA ALA A 114 -4.67 5.81 -5.22
C ALA A 114 -4.49 6.85 -4.13
N LEU A 115 -4.68 8.10 -4.51
CA LEU A 115 -4.85 9.23 -3.60
C LEU A 115 -6.29 9.71 -3.69
N ILE A 116 -6.98 9.69 -2.55
CA ILE A 116 -8.35 10.17 -2.41
C ILE A 116 -8.33 11.36 -1.46
N GLN A 117 -8.92 12.46 -1.88
CA GLN A 117 -9.12 13.62 -1.01
C GLN A 117 -10.56 13.63 -0.53
N GLY A 118 -10.77 13.81 0.76
CA GLY A 118 -12.10 14.04 1.31
C GLY A 118 -12.41 15.49 1.60
N ASP A 119 -13.68 15.72 1.93
CA ASP A 119 -14.10 16.93 2.61
C ASP A 119 -13.44 17.01 4.01
N ASP A 120 -13.38 18.18 4.63
CA ASP A 120 -12.71 18.39 5.92
C ASP A 120 -11.18 18.13 5.92
N ALA A 121 -10.54 18.36 4.77
CA ALA A 121 -9.08 18.42 4.62
C ALA A 121 -8.32 17.13 5.01
N TRP A 122 -8.94 15.96 4.80
CA TRP A 122 -8.24 14.68 4.89
C TRP A 122 -7.84 14.10 3.52
N VAL A 123 -6.81 13.25 3.54
CA VAL A 123 -6.32 12.50 2.37
C VAL A 123 -6.14 11.05 2.75
N ASP A 124 -6.66 10.15 1.91
CA ASP A 124 -6.39 8.72 1.98
C ASP A 124 -5.36 8.32 0.94
N VAL A 125 -4.33 7.60 1.41
CA VAL A 125 -3.38 6.86 0.57
C VAL A 125 -3.79 5.40 0.59
N VAL A 126 -4.25 4.90 -0.56
CA VAL A 126 -4.61 3.49 -0.75
C VAL A 126 -3.46 2.78 -1.42
N MET A 127 -3.12 1.60 -0.92
CA MET A 127 -2.20 0.66 -1.54
C MET A 127 -2.88 -0.71 -1.61
N VAL A 128 -2.93 -1.27 -2.82
CA VAL A 128 -3.35 -2.64 -3.08
C VAL A 128 -2.14 -3.37 -3.62
N SER A 129 -1.83 -4.54 -3.08
CA SER A 129 -0.68 -5.35 -3.51
C SER A 129 -1.10 -6.79 -3.74
N ASP A 130 -0.57 -7.36 -4.82
CA ASP A 130 -0.63 -8.78 -5.07
C ASP A 130 0.38 -9.49 -4.17
N ALA A 131 -0.16 -10.28 -3.24
CA ALA A 131 0.57 -11.13 -2.31
C ALA A 131 0.36 -12.62 -2.65
N SER A 132 -0.08 -12.91 -3.88
CA SER A 132 -0.36 -14.27 -4.33
C SER A 132 0.91 -15.13 -4.36
N HIS A 133 0.74 -16.40 -4.02
CA HIS A 133 1.80 -17.40 -4.10
C HIS A 133 1.26 -18.64 -4.79
N GLU A 134 1.93 -19.08 -5.85
CA GLU A 134 1.72 -20.28 -6.69
C GLU A 134 0.27 -20.70 -7.00
N GLN A 135 -0.51 -21.07 -5.99
CA GLN A 135 -1.86 -21.63 -6.08
C GLN A 135 -2.90 -20.85 -5.27
N THR A 136 -2.51 -19.79 -4.57
CA THR A 136 -3.38 -18.96 -3.74
C THR A 136 -3.38 -17.54 -4.24
N VAL A 137 -4.56 -17.05 -4.64
CA VAL A 137 -4.79 -15.62 -4.87
C VAL A 137 -4.88 -14.95 -3.52
N LEU A 138 -3.99 -14.00 -3.27
CA LEU A 138 -3.99 -13.20 -2.06
C LEU A 138 -3.71 -11.76 -2.43
N THR A 139 -4.64 -10.88 -2.11
CA THR A 139 -4.46 -9.45 -2.27
C THR A 139 -4.41 -8.82 -0.88
N SER A 140 -3.42 -7.99 -0.62
CA SER A 140 -3.39 -7.13 0.57
C SER A 140 -3.84 -5.73 0.19
N VAL A 141 -4.65 -5.12 1.06
CA VAL A 141 -5.05 -3.72 0.93
C VAL A 141 -4.65 -3.01 2.21
N ARG A 142 -4.02 -1.85 2.06
CA ARG A 142 -3.74 -0.91 3.13
C ARG A 142 -4.32 0.45 2.76
N VAL A 143 -4.99 1.08 3.72
CA VAL A 143 -5.47 2.45 3.57
C VAL A 143 -4.94 3.27 4.72
N LEU A 144 -4.34 4.42 4.41
CA LEU A 144 -3.82 5.37 5.37
C LEU A 144 -4.58 6.68 5.22
N ARG A 145 -5.34 7.06 6.25
CA ARG A 145 -5.97 8.38 6.34
C ARG A 145 -5.08 9.35 7.08
N LEU A 146 -4.89 10.53 6.49
CA LEU A 146 -4.17 11.67 7.05
C LEU A 146 -5.14 12.84 7.19
N TRP A 147 -5.18 13.48 8.37
CA TRP A 147 -5.89 14.73 8.59
C TRP A 147 -4.92 15.89 8.64
N GLY A 148 -5.26 17.01 8.01
CA GLY A 148 -4.50 18.25 8.18
C GLY A 148 -4.46 18.70 9.63
N THR A 149 -3.31 19.20 10.09
CA THR A 149 -3.23 19.96 11.35
C THR A 149 -3.71 21.39 11.05
N SER A 150 -4.81 21.82 11.65
CA SER A 150 -5.25 23.23 11.60
C SER A 150 -4.45 24.10 12.55
#